data_AF-A0A9P8BLP9-F1
#
_entry.id   AF-A0A9P8BLP9-F1
#
_cell.length_a   1.000
_cell.length_b   1.000
_cell.length_c   1.000
_cell.angle_alpha   90.00
_cell.angle_beta   90.00
_cell.angle_gamma   90.00
#
_symmetry.space_group_name_H-M   'P 1'
#
loop_
_entity.id
_entity.type
_entity.pdbx_description
1 polymer ?
#
loop_
_entity_poly.entity_id
_entity_poly.type
_entity_poly.pdbx_seq_one_letter_code
_entity_poly.pdbx_strand_id
1 'polypeptide(L)'
;MDVITLMLPLSCHESDTPMRRMMARHLGALRRGLNTLRNYYKDFVPQASMPKNAALYPYPASFSSLISNTREDFKYKRQLRSSTASNQELVFFGELQNSQEAMIDICIKFTRKYSKSAHECCAKEGWVPRLFGCERLPGGWWMVAMEDMAEHKQLGSLSVEDREVLKAGGLHSQLSAALEHLHKANTVHGDFRDANILVRRDVEAGRIDVKIIDFDWAGVAVNALYPAKINHTEIRRPDGARDDCLVTAEHDMAMLEYIFS
;
A
#
# COMPACT_ATOMS: atom_id res chain seq x y z
N MET A 1 -7.59 1.40 20.03
CA MET A 1 -8.65 0.44 20.41
C MET A 1 -9.31 -0.04 19.14
N ASP A 2 -9.41 -1.35 18.94
CA ASP A 2 -10.13 -1.93 17.80
C ASP A 2 -11.63 -1.58 17.88
N VAL A 3 -12.15 -0.91 16.86
CA VAL A 3 -13.52 -0.34 16.81
C VAL A 3 -14.58 -1.38 16.41
N ILE A 4 -14.21 -2.64 16.22
CA ILE A 4 -15.12 -3.67 15.67
C ILE A 4 -15.24 -4.93 16.52
N THR A 5 -14.61 -4.95 17.70
CA THR A 5 -14.77 -6.05 18.66
C THR A 5 -15.65 -5.57 19.80
N LEU A 6 -16.73 -6.28 20.07
CA LEU A 6 -17.50 -6.09 21.29
C LEU A 6 -16.50 -6.19 22.46
N MET A 7 -16.25 -5.09 23.18
CA MET A 7 -15.44 -5.17 24.39
C MET A 7 -16.18 -6.12 25.32
N LEU A 8 -15.57 -7.29 25.59
CA LEU A 8 -16.04 -8.24 26.58
C LEU A 8 -15.47 -7.78 27.92
N PRO A 9 -16.23 -7.07 28.76
CA PRO A 9 -15.74 -6.70 30.07
C PRO A 9 -15.50 -7.99 30.87
N LEU A 10 -14.24 -8.25 31.21
CA LEU A 10 -13.85 -9.40 32.04
C LEU A 10 -14.31 -9.24 33.49
N SER A 11 -14.71 -8.02 33.87
CA SER A 11 -15.38 -7.69 35.12
C SER A 11 -16.85 -7.35 34.86
N CYS A 12 -17.76 -8.18 35.36
CA CYS A 12 -19.19 -7.88 35.40
C CYS A 12 -19.72 -8.14 36.81
N HIS A 13 -20.70 -7.34 37.25
CA HIS A 13 -21.33 -7.50 38.55
C HIS A 13 -22.09 -8.84 38.59
N GLU A 14 -22.13 -9.52 39.74
CA GLU A 14 -22.67 -10.88 39.86
C GLU A 14 -24.15 -10.99 39.44
N SER A 15 -24.90 -9.91 39.62
CA SER A 15 -26.32 -9.80 39.25
C SER A 15 -26.59 -9.48 37.77
N ASP A 16 -25.57 -9.12 36.98
CA ASP A 16 -25.72 -8.85 35.55
C ASP A 16 -25.74 -10.15 34.74
N THR A 17 -26.87 -10.84 34.84
CA THR A 17 -27.08 -12.14 34.20
C THR A 17 -27.04 -12.09 32.65
N PRO A 18 -27.53 -11.03 31.95
CA PRO A 18 -27.37 -10.91 30.50
C PRO A 18 -25.89 -10.82 30.07
N MET A 19 -25.08 -10.00 30.75
CA MET A 19 -23.66 -9.83 30.42
C MET A 19 -22.87 -11.12 30.67
N ARG A 20 -23.10 -11.79 31.80
CA ARG A 20 -22.47 -13.09 32.11
C ARG A 20 -22.82 -14.16 31.07
N ARG A 21 -24.07 -14.19 30.60
CA ARG A 21 -24.52 -15.13 29.55
C ARG A 21 -23.87 -14.81 28.21
N MET A 22 -23.74 -13.53 27.86
CA MET A 22 -23.02 -13.09 26.67
C MET A 22 -21.56 -13.54 26.72
N MET A 23 -20.85 -13.30 27.83
CA MET A 23 -19.45 -13.69 28.03
C MET A 23 -19.27 -15.21 27.94
N ALA A 24 -20.12 -15.99 28.61
CA ALA A 24 -20.07 -17.45 28.55
C ALA A 24 -20.28 -17.99 27.12
N ARG A 25 -21.16 -17.36 26.33
CA ARG A 25 -21.39 -17.72 24.92
C ARG A 25 -20.17 -17.42 24.05
N HIS A 26 -19.51 -16.28 24.24
CA HIS A 26 -18.30 -15.90 23.51
C HIS A 26 -17.13 -16.82 23.85
N LEU A 27 -16.86 -17.06 25.14
CA LEU A 27 -15.83 -18.01 25.59
C LEU A 27 -16.13 -19.43 25.13
N GLY A 28 -17.39 -19.84 25.15
CA GLY A 28 -17.84 -21.14 24.64
C GLY A 28 -17.63 -21.27 23.12
N ALA A 29 -17.92 -20.22 22.35
CA ALA A 29 -17.66 -20.17 20.91
C ALA A 29 -16.16 -20.19 20.61
N LEU A 30 -15.35 -19.43 21.34
CA LEU A 30 -13.90 -19.45 21.24
C LEU A 30 -13.34 -20.85 21.54
N ARG A 31 -13.78 -21.48 22.64
CA ARG A 31 -13.37 -22.85 23.00
C ARG A 31 -13.73 -23.85 21.90
N ARG A 32 -14.94 -23.75 21.33
CA ARG A 32 -15.33 -24.60 20.19
C ARG A 32 -14.43 -24.35 18.99
N GLY A 33 -14.18 -23.10 18.62
CA GLY A 33 -13.27 -22.75 17.54
C GLY A 33 -11.86 -23.29 17.74
N LEU A 34 -11.30 -23.14 18.94
CA LEU A 34 -9.99 -23.68 19.30
C LEU A 34 -9.95 -25.21 19.24
N ASN A 35 -11.01 -25.90 19.68
CA ASN A 35 -11.10 -27.34 19.58
C ASN A 35 -11.22 -27.81 18.12
N THR A 36 -12.03 -27.12 17.30
CA THR A 36 -12.12 -27.38 15.86
C THR A 36 -10.75 -27.20 15.20
N LEU A 37 -10.05 -26.11 15.51
CA LEU A 37 -8.70 -25.84 15.00
C LEU A 37 -7.70 -26.90 15.45
N ARG A 38 -7.72 -27.27 16.74
CA ARG A 38 -6.86 -28.31 17.30
C ARG A 38 -7.11 -29.67 16.64
N ASN A 39 -8.37 -30.04 16.40
CA ASN A 39 -8.72 -31.29 15.74
C ASN A 39 -8.28 -31.27 14.28
N TYR A 40 -8.52 -30.16 13.56
CA TYR A 40 -8.02 -29.95 12.21
C TYR A 40 -6.51 -30.19 12.12
N TYR A 41 -5.71 -29.59 13.02
CA TYR A 41 -4.26 -29.77 13.03
C TYR A 41 -3.77 -31.13 13.56
N LYS A 42 -4.59 -31.88 14.29
CA LYS A 42 -4.25 -33.26 14.71
C LYS A 42 -4.27 -34.23 13.53
N ASP A 43 -5.28 -34.08 12.67
CA ASP A 43 -5.49 -34.93 11.50
C ASP A 43 -4.86 -34.33 10.24
N PHE A 44 -4.27 -33.13 10.35
CA PHE A 44 -3.53 -32.48 9.28
C PHE A 44 -2.26 -33.28 8.98
N VAL A 45 -2.33 -34.11 7.95
CA VAL A 45 -1.16 -34.60 7.26
C VAL A 45 -0.67 -33.46 6.39
N PRO A 46 0.53 -32.88 6.64
CA PRO A 46 1.09 -31.92 5.72
C PRO A 46 1.18 -32.60 4.36
N GLN A 47 0.42 -32.13 3.36
CA GLN A 47 0.73 -32.51 2.00
C GLN A 47 2.19 -32.16 1.79
N ALA A 48 3.00 -33.10 1.29
CA ALA A 48 4.43 -32.91 1.04
C ALA A 48 4.73 -31.72 0.08
N SER A 49 3.68 -31.08 -0.46
CA SER A 49 3.68 -29.90 -1.30
C SER A 49 3.26 -28.60 -0.60
N MET A 50 2.87 -28.60 0.69
CA MET A 50 2.66 -27.33 1.40
C MET A 50 4.00 -26.61 1.44
N PRO A 51 4.16 -25.45 0.77
CA PRO A 51 5.44 -24.78 0.74
C PRO A 51 5.84 -24.51 2.18
N LYS A 52 7.07 -24.91 2.57
CA LYS A 52 7.66 -24.56 3.88
C LYS A 52 7.60 -23.04 4.19
N ASN A 53 7.26 -22.24 3.17
CA ASN A 53 7.14 -20.79 3.16
C ASN A 53 5.69 -20.27 3.32
N ALA A 54 4.67 -21.11 3.58
CA ALA A 54 3.29 -20.62 3.78
C ALA A 54 3.15 -19.63 4.96
N ALA A 55 4.09 -19.66 5.92
CA ALA A 55 4.16 -18.70 7.02
C ALA A 55 4.91 -17.39 6.67
N LEU A 56 5.53 -17.29 5.49
CA LEU A 56 6.31 -16.11 5.07
C LEU A 56 5.49 -15.07 4.30
N TYR A 57 4.28 -15.43 3.86
CA TYR A 57 3.43 -14.58 3.04
C TYR A 57 2.04 -14.39 3.64
N PRO A 58 1.39 -13.23 3.41
CA PRO A 58 0.00 -13.01 3.77
C PRO A 58 -0.94 -14.04 3.13
N TYR A 59 -2.03 -14.37 3.82
CA TYR A 59 -3.00 -15.36 3.34
C TYR A 59 -3.74 -14.99 2.03
N PRO A 60 -4.01 -13.71 1.69
CA PRO A 60 -4.68 -13.39 0.44
C PRO A 60 -3.78 -13.72 -0.74
N ALA A 61 -4.29 -14.49 -1.69
CA ALA A 61 -3.59 -14.91 -2.91
C ALA A 61 -4.46 -14.70 -4.16
N SER A 62 -5.47 -13.84 -4.06
CA SER A 62 -6.39 -13.52 -5.15
C SER A 62 -7.09 -12.18 -4.91
N PHE A 63 -7.49 -11.48 -5.96
CA PHE A 63 -8.27 -10.25 -5.90
C PHE A 63 -9.34 -10.21 -6.99
N SER A 64 -10.34 -9.31 -6.88
CA SER A 64 -11.22 -8.99 -8.00
C SER A 64 -10.54 -7.99 -8.91
N SER A 65 -10.31 -8.39 -10.16
CA SER A 65 -9.65 -7.59 -11.18
C SER A 65 -10.45 -6.35 -11.50
N LEU A 66 -9.79 -5.19 -11.47
CA LEU A 66 -10.37 -3.92 -11.90
C LEU A 66 -10.49 -3.83 -13.43
N ILE A 67 -9.84 -4.74 -14.16
CA ILE A 67 -9.82 -4.76 -15.63
C ILE A 67 -10.91 -5.71 -16.15
N SER A 68 -10.88 -6.97 -15.72
CA SER A 68 -11.77 -8.02 -16.22
C SER A 68 -13.05 -8.18 -15.37
N ASN A 69 -13.11 -7.59 -14.18
CA ASN A 69 -14.14 -7.83 -13.17
C ASN A 69 -14.28 -9.32 -12.76
N THR A 70 -13.25 -10.12 -13.02
CA THR A 70 -13.18 -11.52 -12.57
C THR A 70 -12.20 -11.68 -11.43
N ARG A 71 -12.32 -12.78 -10.69
CA ARG A 71 -11.30 -13.15 -9.70
C ARG A 71 -10.02 -13.57 -10.43
N GLU A 72 -8.90 -13.00 -10.01
CA GLU A 72 -7.57 -13.39 -10.46
C GLU A 72 -6.77 -13.91 -9.27
N ASP A 73 -6.20 -15.11 -9.42
CA ASP A 73 -5.33 -15.72 -8.42
C ASP A 73 -3.86 -15.42 -8.77
N PHE A 74 -3.02 -15.32 -7.75
CA PHE A 74 -1.60 -15.00 -7.90
C PHE A 74 -0.72 -15.80 -6.95
N LYS A 75 0.56 -15.89 -7.28
CA LYS A 75 1.57 -16.57 -6.46
C LYS A 75 2.63 -15.61 -5.98
N TYR A 76 2.87 -15.57 -4.67
CA TYR A 76 3.99 -14.83 -4.10
C TYR A 76 5.35 -15.43 -4.52
N LYS A 77 6.29 -14.56 -4.88
CA LYS A 77 7.68 -14.88 -5.21
C LYS A 77 8.63 -14.45 -4.10
N ARG A 78 8.53 -13.19 -3.67
CA ARG A 78 9.43 -12.56 -2.70
C ARG A 78 8.75 -11.40 -1.96
N GLN A 79 9.25 -11.07 -0.78
CA GLN A 79 8.91 -9.82 -0.07
C GLN A 79 9.98 -8.76 -0.36
N LEU A 80 9.57 -7.50 -0.46
CA LEU A 80 10.50 -6.38 -0.42
C LEU A 80 11.17 -6.35 0.96
N ARG A 81 12.50 -6.53 0.99
CA ARG A 81 13.24 -6.50 2.25
C ARG A 81 13.68 -5.07 2.53
N SER A 82 13.09 -4.46 3.56
CA SER A 82 13.60 -3.22 4.14
C SER A 82 14.93 -3.48 4.85
N SER A 83 15.86 -2.53 4.75
CA SER A 83 17.16 -2.56 5.42
C SER A 83 17.06 -2.38 6.94
N THR A 84 15.90 -1.97 7.46
CA THR A 84 15.66 -1.77 8.90
C THR A 84 14.62 -2.76 9.43
N ALA A 85 14.98 -3.48 10.50
CA ALA A 85 14.13 -4.51 11.10
C ALA A 85 12.83 -3.96 11.75
N SER A 86 12.77 -2.65 12.03
CA SER A 86 11.65 -2.00 12.71
C SER A 86 10.52 -1.54 11.79
N ASN A 87 10.71 -1.54 10.47
CA ASN A 87 9.69 -1.12 9.51
C ASN A 87 9.69 -2.08 8.32
N GLN A 88 9.15 -3.28 8.53
CA GLN A 88 8.93 -4.23 7.45
C GLN A 88 7.81 -3.69 6.56
N GLU A 89 8.20 -3.16 5.40
CA GLU A 89 7.25 -2.83 4.35
C GLU A 89 6.49 -4.10 3.95
N LEU A 90 5.16 -4.04 4.05
CA LEU A 90 4.28 -5.15 3.65
C LEU A 90 4.06 -5.10 2.14
N VAL A 91 5.16 -5.06 1.40
CA VAL A 91 5.21 -5.04 -0.06
C VAL A 91 5.81 -6.35 -0.53
N PHE A 92 5.12 -7.01 -1.45
CA PHE A 92 5.45 -8.33 -1.95
C PHE A 92 5.40 -8.31 -3.47
N PHE A 93 6.12 -9.25 -4.09
CA PHE A 93 6.12 -9.44 -5.53
C PHE A 93 5.63 -10.84 -5.85
N GLY A 94 4.90 -10.97 -6.94
CA GLY A 94 4.28 -12.21 -7.36
C GLY A 94 3.97 -12.24 -8.85
N GLU A 95 3.31 -13.32 -9.27
CA GLU A 95 2.85 -13.53 -10.65
C GLU A 95 1.37 -13.84 -10.64
N LEU A 96 0.63 -13.27 -11.60
CA LEU A 96 -0.73 -13.72 -11.90
C LEU A 96 -0.71 -15.13 -12.47
N GLN A 97 -1.58 -16.00 -11.97
CA GLN A 97 -1.76 -17.36 -12.49
C GLN A 97 -2.75 -17.32 -13.66
N ASN A 98 -2.38 -16.68 -14.76
CA ASN A 98 -3.25 -16.64 -15.94
C ASN A 98 -3.05 -17.90 -16.79
N SER A 99 -4.14 -18.57 -17.17
CA SER A 99 -4.07 -19.90 -17.80
C SER A 99 -3.70 -19.86 -19.29
N GLN A 100 -3.68 -18.68 -19.92
CA GLN A 100 -3.58 -18.54 -21.38
C GLN A 100 -2.68 -17.39 -21.88
N GLU A 101 -1.95 -16.68 -21.00
CA GLU A 101 -1.07 -15.56 -21.38
C GLU A 101 0.33 -15.66 -20.74
N ALA A 102 1.25 -14.82 -21.23
CA ALA A 102 2.55 -14.59 -20.59
C ALA A 102 2.37 -14.26 -19.11
N MET A 103 3.29 -14.75 -18.26
CA MET A 103 3.27 -14.47 -16.82
C MET A 103 3.34 -12.96 -16.59
N ILE A 104 2.35 -12.40 -15.91
CA ILE A 104 2.30 -10.98 -15.55
C ILE A 104 2.86 -10.83 -14.14
N ASP A 105 4.00 -10.17 -14.03
CA ASP A 105 4.60 -9.81 -12.75
C ASP A 105 3.84 -8.66 -12.09
N ILE A 106 3.58 -8.82 -10.78
CA ILE A 106 2.81 -7.88 -9.98
C ILE A 106 3.51 -7.54 -8.66
N CYS A 107 3.25 -6.33 -8.19
CA CYS A 107 3.56 -5.85 -6.85
C CYS A 107 2.27 -5.81 -6.01
N ILE A 108 2.33 -6.35 -4.79
CA ILE A 108 1.23 -6.43 -3.84
C ILE A 108 1.61 -5.65 -2.58
N LYS A 109 0.91 -4.56 -2.30
CA LYS A 109 1.06 -3.77 -1.07
C LYS A 109 -0.09 -4.03 -0.10
N PHE A 110 0.24 -4.23 1.17
CA PHE A 110 -0.72 -4.22 2.26
C PHE A 110 -0.57 -2.96 3.11
N THR A 111 -1.65 -2.19 3.25
CA THR A 111 -1.62 -0.92 3.99
C THR A 111 -2.94 -0.65 4.71
N ARG A 112 -2.94 0.27 5.68
CA ARG A 112 -4.14 0.65 6.44
C ARG A 112 -4.98 1.72 5.74
N LYS A 113 -4.32 2.57 4.96
CA LYS A 113 -4.94 3.66 4.19
C LYS A 113 -4.41 3.58 2.77
N TYR A 114 -5.29 3.75 1.79
CA TYR A 114 -4.93 3.82 0.40
C TYR A 114 -5.96 4.64 -0.35
N SER A 115 -5.52 5.66 -1.08
CA SER A 115 -6.42 6.45 -1.92
C SER A 115 -6.47 5.90 -3.33
N LYS A 116 -7.36 4.91 -3.53
CA LYS A 116 -7.64 4.34 -4.86
C LYS A 116 -8.03 5.43 -5.86
N SER A 117 -8.86 6.38 -5.45
CA SER A 117 -9.32 7.47 -6.32
C SER A 117 -8.19 8.41 -6.76
N ALA A 118 -7.23 8.72 -5.88
CA ALA A 118 -6.06 9.52 -6.24
C ALA A 118 -5.15 8.77 -7.23
N HIS A 119 -4.93 7.47 -6.98
CA HIS A 119 -4.20 6.61 -7.91
C HIS A 119 -4.87 6.60 -9.29
N GLU A 120 -6.18 6.31 -9.36
CA GLU A 120 -6.93 6.26 -10.62
C GLU A 120 -6.96 7.60 -11.36
N CYS A 121 -6.90 8.72 -10.64
CA CYS A 121 -6.77 10.05 -11.23
C CYS A 121 -5.48 10.16 -12.05
N CYS A 122 -4.34 9.78 -11.45
CA CYS A 122 -3.04 9.83 -12.13
C CYS A 122 -2.88 8.72 -13.19
N ALA A 123 -3.59 7.61 -13.08
CA ALA A 123 -3.50 6.48 -14.01
C ALA A 123 -3.90 6.82 -15.44
N LYS A 124 -4.86 7.75 -15.61
CA LYS A 124 -5.33 8.17 -16.94
C LYS A 124 -4.25 8.81 -17.81
N GLU A 125 -3.30 9.46 -17.17
CA GLU A 125 -2.16 10.13 -17.83
C GLU A 125 -0.90 9.26 -17.85
N GLY A 126 -0.98 8.03 -17.30
CA GLY A 126 0.15 7.11 -17.26
C GLY A 126 1.19 7.40 -16.18
N TRP A 127 0.91 8.27 -15.20
CA TRP A 127 1.85 8.66 -14.15
C TRP A 127 1.98 7.68 -12.98
N VAL A 128 1.31 6.54 -13.01
CA VAL A 128 1.32 5.55 -11.92
C VAL A 128 1.40 4.13 -12.50
N PRO A 129 1.85 3.14 -11.71
CA PRO A 129 1.79 1.73 -12.11
C PRO A 129 0.35 1.33 -12.42
N ARG A 130 0.12 0.44 -13.38
CA ARG A 130 -1.24 -0.05 -13.63
C ARG A 130 -1.79 -0.76 -12.39
N LEU A 131 -3.01 -0.40 -11.97
CA LEU A 131 -3.70 -1.04 -10.85
C LEU A 131 -4.51 -2.25 -11.34
N PHE A 132 -4.19 -3.44 -10.84
CA PHE A 132 -4.93 -4.68 -11.14
C PHE A 132 -6.06 -4.95 -10.14
N GLY A 133 -5.83 -4.67 -8.85
CA GLY A 133 -6.77 -4.97 -7.78
C GLY A 133 -6.61 -4.03 -6.59
N CYS A 134 -7.72 -3.71 -5.91
CA CYS A 134 -7.70 -2.91 -4.70
C CYS A 134 -8.83 -3.34 -3.76
N GLU A 135 -8.50 -4.22 -2.82
CA GLU A 135 -9.46 -4.93 -1.96
C GLU A 135 -9.41 -4.44 -0.53
N ARG A 136 -10.59 -4.29 0.09
CA ARG A 136 -10.70 -4.04 1.52
C ARG A 136 -10.69 -5.37 2.27
N LEU A 137 -9.70 -5.55 3.13
CA LEU A 137 -9.54 -6.75 3.95
C LEU A 137 -10.03 -6.52 5.39
N PRO A 138 -10.33 -7.61 6.13
CA PRO A 138 -10.68 -7.54 7.55
C PRO A 138 -9.64 -6.77 8.38
N GLY A 139 -10.12 -6.19 9.49
CA GLY A 139 -9.28 -5.37 10.36
C GLY A 139 -8.93 -4.01 9.78
N GLY A 140 -9.49 -3.61 8.64
CA GLY A 140 -9.25 -2.29 8.04
C GLY A 140 -7.93 -2.21 7.26
N TRP A 141 -7.49 -3.33 6.69
CA TRP A 141 -6.39 -3.38 5.75
C TRP A 141 -6.88 -3.21 4.31
N TRP A 142 -5.99 -2.78 3.45
CA TRP A 142 -6.10 -2.81 2.00
C TRP A 142 -5.10 -3.81 1.47
N MET A 143 -5.47 -4.52 0.40
CA MET A 143 -4.54 -5.21 -0.48
C MET A 143 -4.62 -4.54 -1.83
N VAL A 144 -3.48 -4.03 -2.29
CA VAL A 144 -3.35 -3.28 -3.54
C VAL A 144 -2.42 -4.06 -4.44
N ALA A 145 -2.94 -4.61 -5.53
CA ALA A 145 -2.20 -5.34 -6.56
C ALA A 145 -1.99 -4.43 -7.77
N MET A 146 -0.75 -4.19 -8.15
CA MET A 146 -0.36 -3.29 -9.23
C MET A 146 0.80 -3.87 -10.05
N GLU A 147 1.11 -3.23 -11.18
CA GLU A 147 2.24 -3.55 -12.04
C GLU A 147 3.58 -3.59 -11.28
N ASP A 148 4.39 -4.62 -11.53
CA ASP A 148 5.77 -4.66 -11.05
C ASP A 148 6.64 -3.72 -11.89
N MET A 149 7.25 -2.74 -11.22
CA MET A 149 8.09 -1.71 -11.84
C MET A 149 9.58 -2.09 -11.79
N ALA A 150 9.91 -3.34 -12.06
CA ALA A 150 11.27 -3.88 -11.91
C ALA A 150 12.34 -3.18 -12.77
N GLU A 151 11.93 -2.56 -13.89
CA GLU A 151 12.82 -1.79 -14.77
C GLU A 151 12.99 -0.32 -14.34
N HIS A 152 12.24 0.13 -13.33
CA HIS A 152 12.32 1.49 -12.81
C HIS A 152 13.16 1.53 -11.55
N LYS A 153 13.80 2.67 -11.32
CA LYS A 153 14.59 2.94 -10.11
C LYS A 153 13.94 4.04 -9.30
N GLN A 154 14.03 3.97 -7.98
CA GLN A 154 13.64 5.08 -7.11
C GLN A 154 14.53 6.28 -7.37
N LEU A 155 13.94 7.47 -7.55
CA LEU A 155 14.68 8.70 -7.84
C LEU A 155 15.72 9.01 -6.75
N GLY A 156 15.37 8.78 -5.48
CA GLY A 156 16.27 8.97 -4.34
C GLY A 156 17.47 8.01 -4.30
N SER A 157 17.44 6.92 -5.07
CA SER A 157 18.52 5.93 -5.13
C SER A 157 19.54 6.17 -6.26
N LEU A 158 19.27 7.16 -7.12
CA LEU A 158 20.11 7.45 -8.28
C LEU A 158 21.35 8.26 -7.89
N SER A 159 22.41 8.15 -8.72
CA SER A 159 23.60 9.00 -8.57
C SER A 159 23.27 10.46 -8.89
N VAL A 160 24.15 11.37 -8.49
CA VAL A 160 23.99 12.81 -8.76
C VAL A 160 23.95 13.08 -10.27
N GLU A 161 24.82 12.41 -11.03
CA GLU A 161 24.90 12.54 -12.49
C GLU A 161 23.61 12.07 -13.16
N ASP A 162 23.04 10.96 -12.68
CA ASP A 162 21.75 10.47 -13.19
C ASP A 162 20.59 11.42 -12.83
N ARG A 163 20.62 12.06 -11.65
CA ARG A 163 19.59 13.06 -11.30
C ARG A 163 19.71 14.31 -12.18
N GLU A 164 20.92 14.79 -12.45
CA GLU A 164 21.13 15.98 -13.29
C GLU A 164 20.69 15.75 -14.74
N VAL A 165 20.97 14.59 -15.32
CA VAL A 165 20.49 14.30 -16.68
C VAL A 165 18.97 14.15 -16.73
N LEU A 166 18.32 13.60 -15.70
CA LEU A 166 16.85 13.58 -15.62
C LEU A 166 16.26 14.98 -15.48
N LYS A 167 16.90 15.84 -14.67
CA LYS A 167 16.51 17.25 -14.50
C LYS A 167 16.59 18.01 -15.81
N ALA A 168 17.72 17.87 -16.54
CA ALA A 168 17.89 18.43 -17.88
C ALA A 168 16.88 17.87 -18.89
N GLY A 169 16.46 16.61 -18.73
CA GLY A 169 15.43 15.97 -19.53
C GLY A 169 13.99 16.35 -19.17
N GLY A 170 13.78 17.35 -18.31
CA GLY A 170 12.44 17.88 -18.01
C GLY A 170 11.65 17.10 -16.94
N LEU A 171 12.33 16.30 -16.10
CA LEU A 171 11.66 15.55 -15.02
C LEU A 171 10.84 16.45 -14.08
N HIS A 172 11.35 17.63 -13.72
CA HIS A 172 10.63 18.57 -12.86
C HIS A 172 9.28 18.97 -13.48
N SER A 173 9.28 19.39 -14.76
CA SER A 173 8.06 19.77 -15.47
C SER A 173 7.04 18.63 -15.56
N GLN A 174 7.50 17.40 -15.75
CA GLN A 174 6.64 16.21 -15.76
C GLN A 174 5.96 15.97 -14.41
N LEU A 175 6.74 16.03 -13.32
CA LEU A 175 6.22 15.86 -11.95
C LEU A 175 5.29 17.00 -11.55
N SER A 176 5.63 18.25 -11.91
CA SER A 176 4.77 19.43 -11.70
C SER A 176 3.43 19.25 -12.42
N ALA A 177 3.45 18.83 -13.68
CA ALA A 177 2.22 18.57 -14.44
C ALA A 177 1.35 17.46 -13.81
N ALA A 178 1.98 16.40 -13.29
CA ALA A 178 1.27 15.33 -12.60
C ALA A 178 0.60 15.81 -11.30
N LEU A 179 1.30 16.62 -10.48
CA LEU A 179 0.73 17.22 -9.28
C LEU A 179 -0.39 18.21 -9.61
N GLU A 180 -0.19 19.09 -10.59
CA GLU A 180 -1.22 20.01 -11.04
C GLU A 180 -2.47 19.28 -11.52
N HIS A 181 -2.32 18.15 -12.23
CA HIS A 181 -3.45 17.32 -12.63
C HIS A 181 -4.21 16.78 -11.41
N LEU A 182 -3.49 16.26 -10.42
CA LEU A 182 -4.08 15.76 -9.18
C LEU A 182 -4.81 16.88 -8.40
N HIS A 183 -4.18 18.05 -8.29
CA HIS A 183 -4.73 19.21 -7.58
C HIS A 183 -5.95 19.80 -8.29
N LYS A 184 -5.98 19.81 -9.62
CA LYS A 184 -7.18 20.20 -10.41
C LYS A 184 -8.38 19.29 -10.11
N ALA A 185 -8.13 18.05 -9.72
CA ALA A 185 -9.16 17.11 -9.24
C ALA A 185 -9.45 17.24 -7.74
N ASN A 186 -9.05 18.35 -7.09
CA ASN A 186 -9.17 18.59 -5.64
C ASN A 186 -8.55 17.49 -4.78
N THR A 187 -7.53 16.81 -5.29
CA THR A 187 -6.86 15.69 -4.64
C THR A 187 -5.41 16.07 -4.38
N VAL A 188 -4.83 15.62 -3.27
CA VAL A 188 -3.43 15.84 -2.88
C VAL A 188 -2.74 14.51 -2.66
N HIS A 189 -1.42 14.46 -2.79
CA HIS A 189 -0.61 13.24 -2.60
C HIS A 189 -0.18 13.07 -1.13
N GLY A 190 0.34 14.13 -0.52
CA GLY A 190 0.73 14.20 0.89
C GLY A 190 2.10 13.64 1.25
N ASP A 191 2.54 12.57 0.60
CA ASP A 191 3.92 12.05 0.77
C ASP A 191 4.72 12.12 -0.53
N PHE A 192 4.66 13.25 -1.24
CA PHE A 192 5.40 13.43 -2.49
C PHE A 192 6.90 13.58 -2.20
N ARG A 193 7.74 12.60 -2.56
CA ARG A 193 9.18 12.60 -2.29
C ARG A 193 9.91 11.70 -3.28
N ASP A 194 11.23 11.84 -3.38
CA ASP A 194 12.05 11.06 -4.32
C ASP A 194 12.02 9.54 -4.08
N ALA A 195 11.75 9.08 -2.85
CA ALA A 195 11.50 7.68 -2.53
C ALA A 195 10.20 7.13 -3.15
N ASN A 196 9.22 8.00 -3.42
CA ASN A 196 7.90 7.67 -3.95
C ASN A 196 7.78 7.99 -5.45
N ILE A 197 8.91 8.23 -6.12
CA ILE A 197 9.00 8.48 -7.56
C ILE A 197 9.91 7.41 -8.16
N LEU A 198 9.36 6.64 -9.09
CA LEU A 198 10.09 5.68 -9.88
C LEU A 198 10.34 6.25 -11.28
N VAL A 199 11.55 6.07 -11.78
CA VAL A 199 11.96 6.58 -13.09
C VAL A 199 12.64 5.49 -13.90
N ARG A 200 12.37 5.48 -15.20
CA ARG A 200 13.10 4.71 -16.20
C ARG A 200 13.40 5.62 -17.37
N ARG A 201 14.63 5.57 -17.86
CA ARG A 201 14.99 6.28 -19.09
C ARG A 201 14.77 5.36 -20.27
N ASP A 202 14.02 5.86 -21.23
CA ASP A 202 13.93 5.27 -22.56
C ASP A 202 14.92 6.03 -23.45
N VAL A 203 16.11 5.46 -23.59
CA VAL A 203 17.24 6.07 -24.31
C VAL A 203 16.92 6.20 -25.80
N GLU A 204 16.18 5.25 -26.37
CA GLU A 204 15.85 5.22 -27.79
C GLU A 204 14.81 6.29 -28.14
N ALA A 205 13.79 6.46 -27.30
CA ALA A 205 12.76 7.49 -27.51
C ALA A 205 13.12 8.86 -26.89
N GLY A 206 14.27 8.97 -26.22
CA GLY A 206 14.72 10.21 -25.57
C GLY A 206 13.77 10.72 -24.50
N ARG A 207 13.01 9.82 -23.85
CA ARG A 207 11.95 10.17 -22.89
C ARG A 207 12.23 9.57 -21.51
N ILE A 208 11.64 10.20 -20.51
CA ILE A 208 11.64 9.72 -19.13
C ILE A 208 10.26 9.15 -18.87
N ASP A 209 10.21 7.89 -18.46
CA ASP A 209 9.00 7.24 -17.97
C ASP A 209 8.97 7.35 -16.45
N VAL A 210 7.96 8.05 -15.93
CA VAL A 210 7.84 8.40 -14.51
C VAL A 210 6.61 7.74 -13.93
N LYS A 211 6.77 7.13 -12.75
CA LYS A 211 5.67 6.55 -11.98
C LYS A 211 5.71 7.06 -10.54
N ILE A 212 4.63 7.70 -10.13
CA ILE A 212 4.36 8.09 -8.76
C ILE A 212 3.75 6.89 -8.03
N ILE A 213 4.23 6.61 -6.83
CA ILE A 213 3.75 5.51 -5.99
C ILE A 213 3.42 6.01 -4.58
N ASP A 214 2.86 5.13 -3.76
CA ASP A 214 2.53 5.39 -2.35
C ASP A 214 1.45 6.46 -2.10
N PHE A 215 0.21 6.12 -2.45
CA PHE A 215 -0.98 6.96 -2.23
C PHE A 215 -1.63 6.75 -0.84
N ASP A 216 -0.86 6.37 0.17
CA ASP A 216 -1.41 6.06 1.51
C ASP A 216 -1.87 7.33 2.26
N TRP A 217 -1.24 8.47 1.96
CA TRP A 217 -1.54 9.79 2.56
C TRP A 217 -2.41 10.66 1.64
N ALA A 218 -2.62 10.19 0.41
CA ALA A 218 -3.35 10.93 -0.60
C ALA A 218 -4.84 10.97 -0.29
N GLY A 219 -5.54 11.94 -0.85
CA GLY A 219 -6.98 12.10 -0.64
C GLY A 219 -7.51 13.43 -1.13
N VAL A 220 -8.81 13.65 -0.97
CA VAL A 220 -9.44 14.95 -1.29
C VAL A 220 -8.89 16.00 -0.33
N ALA A 221 -8.41 17.13 -0.86
CA ALA A 221 -7.65 18.15 -0.12
C ALA A 221 -8.32 18.62 1.17
N VAL A 222 -9.66 18.73 1.19
CA VAL A 222 -10.42 19.18 2.37
C VAL A 222 -10.48 18.16 3.51
N ASN A 223 -10.14 16.89 3.25
CA ASN A 223 -10.25 15.78 4.19
C ASN A 223 -8.94 15.00 4.37
N ALA A 224 -7.94 15.21 3.52
CA ALA A 224 -6.66 14.52 3.59
C ALA A 224 -5.86 15.05 4.79
N LEU A 225 -5.55 14.17 5.74
CA LEU A 225 -4.80 14.51 6.95
C LEU A 225 -3.48 13.73 6.97
N TYR A 226 -2.41 14.40 7.40
CA TYR A 226 -1.18 13.73 7.76
C TYR A 226 -1.44 12.71 8.89
N PRO A 227 -0.79 11.54 8.86
CA PRO A 227 -0.88 10.60 9.96
C PRO A 227 -0.20 11.18 11.21
N ALA A 228 -0.53 10.64 12.39
CA ALA A 228 0.22 10.96 13.59
C ALA A 228 1.68 10.47 13.48
N LYS A 229 2.61 11.20 14.11
CA LYS A 229 4.05 10.95 14.16
C LYS A 229 4.72 11.01 12.79
N ILE A 230 4.43 12.03 11.99
CA ILE A 230 5.18 12.22 10.74
C ILE A 230 6.67 12.48 11.04
N ASN A 231 7.53 11.89 10.21
CA ASN A 231 8.98 12.03 10.35
C ASN A 231 9.40 13.43 9.87
N HIS A 232 9.72 14.30 10.83
CA HIS A 232 10.30 15.63 10.62
C HIS A 232 11.83 15.66 10.78
N THR A 233 12.41 14.57 11.29
CA THR A 233 13.82 14.55 11.69
C THR A 233 14.71 14.17 10.52
N GLU A 234 14.31 13.15 9.76
CA GLU A 234 15.09 12.63 8.63
C GLU A 234 14.56 13.14 7.29
N ILE A 235 13.30 13.61 7.25
CA ILE A 235 12.64 14.11 6.04
C ILE A 235 12.31 15.58 6.25
N ARG A 236 12.84 16.44 5.39
CA ARG A 236 12.44 17.84 5.31
C ARG A 236 10.97 17.92 4.88
N ARG A 237 10.14 18.58 5.67
CA ARG A 237 8.70 18.79 5.40
C ARG A 237 8.40 20.29 5.30
N PRO A 238 7.41 20.70 4.49
CA PRO A 238 7.01 22.10 4.40
C PRO A 238 6.37 22.60 5.69
N ASP A 239 6.37 23.91 5.89
CA ASP A 239 5.69 24.54 7.01
C ASP A 239 4.18 24.24 6.96
N GLY A 240 3.61 23.84 8.09
CA GLY A 240 2.19 23.49 8.20
C GLY A 240 1.89 22.01 8.00
N ALA A 241 2.78 21.23 7.39
CA ALA A 241 2.69 19.78 7.39
C ALA A 241 2.98 19.26 8.79
N ARG A 242 1.95 18.97 9.59
CA ARG A 242 2.06 18.50 10.98
C ARG A 242 1.09 17.35 11.20
N ASP A 243 1.34 16.57 12.25
CA ASP A 243 0.44 15.49 12.69
C ASP A 243 -1.02 15.95 12.71
N ASP A 244 -1.88 15.13 12.11
CA ASP A 244 -3.34 15.32 12.04
C ASP A 244 -3.79 16.66 11.41
N CYS A 245 -2.88 17.40 10.75
CA CYS A 245 -3.20 18.60 9.99
C CYS A 245 -3.50 18.26 8.53
N LEU A 246 -4.18 19.18 7.85
CA LEU A 246 -4.53 19.01 6.43
C LEU A 246 -3.29 18.93 5.55
N VAL A 247 -3.34 18.00 4.59
CA VAL A 247 -2.44 17.97 3.44
C VAL A 247 -2.96 18.99 2.43
N THR A 248 -2.08 19.86 1.92
CA THR A 248 -2.44 20.88 0.93
C THR A 248 -1.66 20.70 -0.37
N ALA A 249 -2.15 21.33 -1.44
CA ALA A 249 -1.46 21.34 -2.73
C ALA A 249 -0.10 22.03 -2.64
N GLU A 250 0.00 23.08 -1.81
CA GLU A 250 1.25 23.79 -1.55
C GLU A 250 2.27 22.89 -0.87
N HIS A 251 1.84 21.98 0.00
CA HIS A 251 2.75 21.00 0.60
C HIS A 251 3.35 20.06 -0.46
N ASP A 252 2.53 19.55 -1.39
CA ASP A 252 3.01 18.69 -2.48
C ASP A 252 4.02 19.44 -3.38
N MET A 253 3.70 20.69 -3.74
CA MET A 253 4.58 21.52 -4.57
C MET A 253 5.89 21.87 -3.85
N ALA A 254 5.83 22.22 -2.56
CA ALA A 254 7.04 22.49 -1.79
C ALA A 254 7.94 21.26 -1.67
N MET A 255 7.35 20.08 -1.50
CA MET A 255 8.10 18.83 -1.52
C MET A 255 8.72 18.54 -2.89
N LEU A 256 8.02 18.84 -3.98
CA LEU A 256 8.60 18.77 -5.34
C LEU A 256 9.84 19.66 -5.44
N GLU A 257 9.77 20.90 -4.96
CA GLU A 257 10.94 21.80 -4.97
C GLU A 257 12.12 21.25 -4.15
N TYR A 258 11.87 20.61 -3.01
CA TYR A 258 12.92 20.00 -2.19
C TYR A 258 13.64 18.83 -2.88
N ILE A 259 13.02 18.18 -3.87
CA ILE A 259 13.68 17.12 -4.64
C ILE A 259 14.77 17.70 -5.57
N PHE A 260 14.63 18.96 -5.98
CA PHE A 260 15.51 19.60 -6.97
C PHE A 260 16.37 20.73 -6.42
N SER A 261 16.22 21.06 -5.13
CA SER A 261 17.05 22.00 -4.36
C SER A 261 18.34 21.36 -3.87
#